data_AF-A0A9Q3DUZ7-F1
#
_entry.id   AF-A0A9Q3DUZ7-F1
#
_cell.length_a   1.000
_cell.length_b   1.000
_cell.length_c   1.000
_cell.angle_alpha   90.00
_cell.angle_beta   90.00
_cell.angle_gamma   90.00
#
_symmetry.space_group_name_H-M   'P 1'
#
loop_
_entity.id
_entity.type
_entity.pdbx_description
1 polymer ?
#
loop_
_entity_poly.entity_id
_entity_poly.type
_entity_poly.pdbx_seq_one_letter_code
_entity_poly.pdbx_strand_id
1 'polypeptide(L)'
;MSSQLLNLAIPLIGMQVARKIPFDDPQVLLGMRIAYLTSQIICLSAYYFTSYKIKTKNDTTVLKYVEPKPPMTNEPGKLVTTTIRDYDLSQTSTAIRSVLMGVLMMMFLHLYMKYDAPLFLQSLMPLKAVYENKVVQIHVLGSPATGDLKRPFKTGGFMGASMDAKTDAKSIKEAEQAKVKKEQ
;
A
#
# COMPACT_ATOMS: atom_id res chain seq x y z
N MET A 1 -11.72 -18.29 -6.92
CA MET A 1 -11.11 -18.27 -5.57
C MET A 1 -11.15 -16.83 -5.06
N SER A 2 -11.58 -16.58 -3.82
CA SER A 2 -11.60 -15.20 -3.30
C SER A 2 -10.17 -14.67 -3.17
N SER A 3 -9.97 -13.37 -3.44
CA SER A 3 -8.65 -12.72 -3.34
C SER A 3 -8.04 -12.85 -1.93
N GLN A 4 -8.89 -12.99 -0.92
CA GLN A 4 -8.50 -13.27 0.48
C GLN A 4 -7.83 -14.65 0.62
N LEU A 5 -8.38 -15.69 -0.03
CA LEU A 5 -7.83 -17.04 0.03
C LEU A 5 -6.47 -17.11 -0.68
N LEU A 6 -6.31 -16.41 -1.81
CA LEU A 6 -5.03 -16.29 -2.51
C LEU A 6 -4.00 -15.51 -1.69
N ASN A 7 -4.38 -14.40 -1.05
CA ASN A 7 -3.47 -13.61 -0.22
C ASN A 7 -3.00 -14.36 1.05
N LEU A 8 -3.75 -15.37 1.50
CA LEU A 8 -3.39 -16.22 2.63
C LEU A 8 -2.60 -17.46 2.17
N ALA A 9 -2.97 -18.05 1.03
CA ALA A 9 -2.29 -19.22 0.47
C ALA A 9 -0.86 -18.91 0.00
N ILE A 10 -0.61 -17.75 -0.61
CA ILE A 10 0.70 -17.40 -1.17
C ILE A 10 1.79 -17.37 -0.08
N PRO A 11 1.63 -16.68 1.06
CA PRO A 11 2.60 -16.73 2.16
C PRO A 11 2.78 -18.14 2.72
N LEU A 12 1.71 -18.93 2.87
CA LEU A 12 1.78 -20.28 3.42
C LEU A 12 2.57 -21.24 2.52
N ILE A 13 2.26 -21.24 1.22
CA ILE A 13 2.99 -22.05 0.23
C ILE A 13 4.43 -21.58 0.13
N GLY A 14 4.65 -20.26 0.05
CA GLY A 14 5.99 -19.70 -0.03
C GLY A 14 6.85 -20.02 1.19
N MET A 15 6.26 -20.13 2.39
CA MET A 15 6.99 -20.56 3.59
C MET A 15 7.38 -22.04 3.55
N GLN A 16 6.54 -22.91 2.98
CA GLN A 16 6.90 -24.32 2.78
C GLN A 16 8.02 -24.47 1.74
N VAL A 17 8.01 -23.67 0.68
CA VAL A 17 9.09 -23.61 -0.30
C VAL A 17 10.37 -23.07 0.33
N ALA A 18 10.28 -21.99 1.11
CA ALA A 18 11.44 -21.40 1.79
C ALA A 18 12.17 -22.41 2.69
N ARG A 19 11.44 -23.30 3.38
CA ARG A 19 12.05 -24.36 4.20
C ARG A 19 12.88 -25.37 3.41
N LYS A 20 12.68 -25.47 2.09
CA LYS A 20 13.44 -26.37 1.21
C LYS A 20 14.64 -25.70 0.56
N ILE A 21 14.84 -24.40 0.76
CA ILE A 21 15.97 -23.66 0.22
C ILE A 21 17.16 -23.83 1.17
N PRO A 22 18.33 -24.27 0.67
CA PRO A 22 19.54 -24.40 1.48
C PRO A 22 20.18 -23.02 1.70
N PHE A 23 19.69 -22.28 2.69
CA PHE A 23 20.23 -20.94 3.05
C PHE A 23 21.60 -20.99 3.72
N ASP A 24 22.07 -22.18 4.10
CA ASP A 24 23.40 -22.46 4.59
C ASP A 24 24.48 -22.42 3.50
N ASP A 25 24.11 -22.64 2.23
CA ASP A 25 25.01 -22.44 1.09
C ASP A 25 25.24 -20.93 0.87
N PRO A 26 26.49 -20.44 0.98
CA PRO A 26 26.81 -19.02 0.78
C PRO A 26 26.40 -18.47 -0.58
N GLN A 27 26.44 -19.29 -1.64
CA GLN A 27 26.04 -18.87 -2.99
C GLN A 27 24.53 -18.69 -3.09
N VAL A 28 23.76 -19.62 -2.53
CA VAL A 28 22.29 -19.54 -2.50
C VAL A 28 21.86 -18.33 -1.67
N LEU A 29 22.48 -18.13 -0.51
CA LEU A 29 22.19 -16.99 0.35
C LEU A 29 22.50 -15.65 -0.32
N LEU A 30 23.64 -15.56 -1.02
CA LEU A 30 23.99 -14.38 -1.80
C LEU A 30 22.98 -14.13 -2.93
N GLY A 31 22.61 -15.17 -3.68
CA GLY A 31 21.59 -15.10 -4.73
C GLY A 31 20.25 -14.57 -4.19
N MET A 32 19.80 -15.05 -3.03
CA MET A 32 18.57 -14.57 -2.39
C MET A 32 18.66 -13.13 -1.92
N ARG A 33 19.81 -12.68 -1.42
CA ARG A 33 20.04 -11.27 -1.06
C ARG A 33 19.96 -10.37 -2.30
N ILE A 34 20.59 -10.78 -3.41
CA ILE A 34 20.54 -10.03 -4.68
C ILE A 34 19.11 -9.98 -5.21
N ALA A 35 18.39 -11.11 -5.21
CA ALA A 35 16.99 -11.16 -5.63
C ALA A 35 16.11 -10.23 -4.80
N TYR A 36 16.27 -10.24 -3.48
CA TYR A 36 15.57 -9.33 -2.57
C TYR A 36 15.88 -7.86 -2.90
N LEU A 37 17.15 -7.47 -2.96
CA LEU A 37 17.54 -6.09 -3.26
C LEU A 37 17.03 -5.61 -4.61
N THR A 38 17.12 -6.48 -5.63
CA THR A 38 16.61 -6.19 -6.98
C THR A 38 15.11 -5.94 -6.95
N SER A 39 14.36 -6.77 -6.21
CA SER A 39 12.92 -6.59 -6.01
C SER A 39 12.59 -5.25 -5.36
N GLN A 40 13.32 -4.86 -4.30
CA GLN A 40 13.11 -3.57 -3.64
C GLN A 40 13.41 -2.38 -4.54
N ILE A 41 14.48 -2.47 -5.34
CA ILE A 41 14.82 -1.43 -6.32
C ILE A 41 13.70 -1.30 -7.36
N ILE A 42 13.22 -2.41 -7.92
CA ILE A 42 12.10 -2.40 -8.87
C ILE A 42 10.86 -1.75 -8.24
N CYS A 43 10.52 -2.11 -7.01
CA CYS A 43 9.38 -1.54 -6.31
C CYS A 43 9.51 -0.03 -6.10
N LEU A 44 10.65 0.43 -5.58
CA LEU A 44 10.91 1.85 -5.37
C LEU A 44 10.89 2.61 -6.69
N SER A 45 11.56 2.10 -7.73
CA SER A 45 11.56 2.68 -9.07
C SER A 45 10.14 2.82 -9.63
N ALA A 46 9.29 1.81 -9.47
CA ALA A 46 7.89 1.87 -9.89
C ALA A 46 7.11 2.98 -9.15
N TYR A 47 7.29 3.12 -7.84
CA TYR A 47 6.60 4.17 -7.07
C TYR A 47 7.13 5.57 -7.35
N TYR A 48 8.45 5.73 -7.54
CA TYR A 48 9.02 7.01 -7.97
C TYR A 48 8.57 7.40 -9.37
N PHE A 49 8.53 6.45 -10.31
CA PHE A 49 8.00 6.68 -11.65
C PHE A 49 6.52 7.03 -11.63
N THR A 50 5.72 6.37 -10.78
CA THR A 50 4.32 6.70 -10.56
C THR A 50 4.16 8.14 -10.02
N SER A 51 4.99 8.52 -9.03
CA SER A 51 5.01 9.89 -8.50
C SER A 51 5.34 10.93 -9.57
N TYR A 52 6.30 10.62 -10.45
CA TYR A 52 6.64 11.47 -11.59
C TYR A 52 5.43 11.61 -12.54
N LYS A 53 4.80 10.50 -12.94
CA LYS A 53 3.60 10.51 -13.80
C LYS A 53 2.46 11.35 -13.20
N ILE A 54 2.17 11.19 -11.91
CA ILE A 54 1.14 11.98 -11.21
C ILE A 54 1.45 13.48 -11.27
N LYS A 55 2.70 13.86 -10.96
CA LYS A 55 3.15 15.27 -11.02
C LYS A 55 3.05 15.85 -12.43
N THR A 56 3.42 15.07 -13.45
CA THR A 56 3.32 15.53 -14.85
C THR A 56 1.88 15.68 -15.32
N LYS A 57 0.96 14.80 -14.90
CA LYS A 57 -0.46 14.91 -15.23
C LYS A 57 -1.13 16.11 -14.56
N ASN A 58 -0.67 16.45 -13.36
CA ASN A 58 -1.07 17.64 -12.61
C ASN A 58 -2.61 17.82 -12.49
N ASP A 59 -3.34 16.75 -12.20
CA ASP A 59 -4.81 16.79 -12.09
C ASP A 59 -5.23 17.46 -10.78
N THR A 60 -5.66 18.72 -10.87
CA THR A 60 -6.09 19.55 -9.74
C THR A 60 -7.58 19.45 -9.45
N THR A 61 -8.29 18.47 -10.01
CA THR A 61 -9.72 18.28 -9.73
C THR A 61 -9.94 18.06 -8.23
N VAL A 62 -10.88 18.80 -7.66
CA VAL A 62 -11.17 18.76 -6.22
C VAL A 62 -11.81 17.43 -5.85
N LEU A 63 -11.23 16.78 -4.84
CA LEU A 63 -11.71 15.56 -4.22
C LEU A 63 -12.10 15.86 -2.77
N LYS A 64 -13.37 15.64 -2.43
CA LYS A 64 -13.89 15.74 -1.07
C LYS A 64 -14.33 14.36 -0.58
N TYR A 65 -13.85 13.95 0.58
CA TYR A 65 -14.27 12.71 1.23
C TYR A 65 -14.12 12.80 2.75
N VAL A 66 -14.82 11.93 3.45
CA VAL A 66 -14.72 11.81 4.91
C VAL A 66 -13.92 10.55 5.23
N GLU A 67 -12.80 10.73 5.92
CA GLU A 67 -12.00 9.61 6.39
C GLU A 67 -12.78 8.80 7.43
N PRO A 68 -12.67 7.45 7.40
CA PRO A 68 -13.28 6.60 8.40
C PRO A 68 -12.76 6.97 9.80
N LYS A 69 -13.62 6.86 10.80
CA LYS A 69 -13.22 7.09 12.19
C LYS A 69 -12.13 6.09 12.58
N PRO A 70 -11.02 6.52 13.23
CA PRO A 70 -10.09 5.58 13.83
C PRO A 70 -10.84 4.68 14.83
N PRO A 71 -10.64 3.35 14.81
CA PRO A 71 -11.42 2.39 15.61
C PRO A 71 -11.42 2.64 17.12
N MET A 72 -10.45 3.42 17.61
CA MET A 72 -10.19 3.68 19.04
C MET A 72 -10.61 5.07 19.50
N THR A 73 -11.25 5.88 18.65
CA THR A 73 -11.60 7.28 18.97
C THR A 73 -13.04 7.62 18.62
N ASN A 74 -13.74 8.34 19.50
CA ASN A 74 -15.10 8.84 19.27
C ASN A 74 -15.15 10.11 18.39
N GLU A 75 -14.04 10.49 17.75
CA GLU A 75 -14.01 11.69 16.92
C GLU A 75 -14.87 11.54 15.65
N PRO A 76 -15.57 12.60 15.20
CA PRO A 76 -16.24 12.58 13.90
C PRO A 76 -15.24 12.34 12.78
N GLY A 77 -15.66 11.65 11.72
CA GLY A 77 -14.80 11.37 10.55
C GLY A 77 -14.26 12.68 9.97
N LYS A 78 -12.98 12.70 9.64
CA LYS A 78 -12.29 13.92 9.20
C LYS A 78 -12.68 14.24 7.77
N LEU A 79 -13.30 15.39 7.53
CA LEU A 79 -13.51 15.89 6.18
C LEU A 79 -12.16 16.26 5.57
N VAL A 80 -11.81 15.60 4.47
CA VAL A 80 -10.64 15.91 3.66
C VAL A 80 -11.09 16.54 2.37
N THR A 81 -10.63 17.77 2.13
CA THR A 81 -10.71 18.42 0.82
C THR A 81 -9.29 18.46 0.26
N THR A 82 -9.07 17.81 -0.88
CA THR A 82 -7.77 17.68 -1.54
C THR A 82 -7.94 17.72 -3.05
N THR A 83 -6.87 17.56 -3.81
CA THR A 83 -6.93 17.36 -5.26
C THR A 83 -6.64 15.90 -5.61
N ILE A 84 -7.06 15.45 -6.81
CA ILE A 84 -6.73 14.10 -7.29
C ILE A 84 -5.21 13.84 -7.26
N ARG A 85 -4.41 14.80 -7.75
CA ARG A 85 -2.95 14.76 -7.70
C ARG A 85 -2.42 14.59 -6.28
N ASP A 86 -2.85 15.43 -5.35
CA ASP A 86 -2.31 15.42 -3.97
C ASP A 86 -2.72 14.15 -3.23
N TYR A 87 -3.95 13.68 -3.47
CA TYR A 87 -4.42 12.39 -2.98
C TYR A 87 -3.54 11.24 -3.50
N ASP A 88 -3.34 11.12 -4.80
CA ASP A 88 -2.55 10.03 -5.38
C ASP A 88 -1.07 10.09 -4.96
N LEU A 89 -0.49 11.29 -4.82
CA LEU A 89 0.86 11.45 -4.27
C LEU A 89 0.95 11.00 -2.81
N SER A 90 -0.08 11.26 -2.00
CA SER A 90 -0.13 10.78 -0.61
C SER A 90 -0.19 9.24 -0.52
N GLN A 91 -0.95 8.61 -1.42
CA GLN A 91 -1.03 7.14 -1.52
C GLN A 91 0.33 6.55 -1.95
N THR A 92 0.98 7.17 -2.93
CA THR A 92 2.31 6.74 -3.39
C THR A 92 3.36 6.90 -2.29
N SER A 93 3.34 8.02 -1.55
CA SER A 93 4.23 8.28 -0.41
C SER A 93 4.05 7.26 0.71
N THR A 94 2.81 6.88 1.00
CA THR A 94 2.49 5.81 1.96
C THR A 94 3.10 4.49 1.52
N ALA A 95 2.94 4.11 0.24
CA ALA A 95 3.54 2.89 -0.30
C ALA A 95 5.07 2.89 -0.22
N ILE A 96 5.73 4.01 -0.55
CA ILE A 96 7.20 4.16 -0.43
C ILE A 96 7.64 3.97 1.03
N ARG A 97 6.97 4.61 1.98
CA ARG A 97 7.27 4.45 3.41
C ARG A 97 7.10 3.01 3.87
N SER A 98 6.06 2.31 3.41
CA SER A 98 5.87 0.89 3.71
C SER A 98 7.02 0.02 3.17
N VAL A 99 7.51 0.29 1.96
CA VAL A 99 8.68 -0.40 1.41
C VAL A 99 9.92 -0.15 2.27
N LEU A 100 10.21 1.12 2.61
CA LEU A 100 11.38 1.47 3.42
C LEU A 100 11.33 0.86 4.82
N MET A 101 10.16 0.85 5.46
CA MET A 101 9.96 0.17 6.75
C MET A 101 10.11 -1.34 6.62
N GLY A 102 9.65 -1.93 5.52
CA GLY A 102 9.87 -3.35 5.20
C GLY A 102 11.36 -3.68 5.04
N VAL A 103 12.14 -2.81 4.38
CA VAL A 103 13.59 -2.96 4.25
C VAL A 103 14.28 -2.85 5.60
N LEU A 104 13.91 -1.87 6.42
CA LEU A 104 14.45 -1.72 7.78
C LEU A 104 14.17 -2.97 8.63
N MET A 105 12.93 -3.46 8.63
CA MET A 105 12.56 -4.68 9.33
C MET A 105 13.32 -5.90 8.80
N MET A 106 13.46 -6.03 7.48
CA MET A 106 14.19 -7.14 6.88
C MET A 106 15.68 -7.09 7.22
N MET A 107 16.30 -5.92 7.26
CA MET A 107 17.68 -5.77 7.73
C MET A 107 17.84 -6.26 9.17
N PHE A 108 16.90 -5.94 10.06
CA PHE A 108 16.89 -6.45 11.42
C PHE A 108 16.75 -7.98 11.47
N LEU A 109 15.74 -8.55 10.80
CA LEU A 109 15.52 -10.00 10.79
C LEU A 109 16.71 -10.77 10.17
N HIS A 110 17.23 -10.29 9.06
CA HIS A 110 18.29 -10.94 8.30
C HIS A 110 19.67 -10.80 8.96
N LEU A 111 20.06 -9.58 9.31
CA LEU A 111 21.41 -9.30 9.79
C LEU A 111 21.55 -9.59 11.28
N TYR A 112 20.56 -9.24 12.09
CA TYR A 112 20.59 -9.41 13.54
C TYR A 112 20.04 -10.78 13.96
N MET A 113 18.82 -11.14 13.54
CA MET A 113 18.20 -12.42 13.95
C MET A 113 18.64 -13.64 13.13
N LYS A 114 19.45 -13.45 12.08
CA LYS A 114 19.87 -14.52 11.15
C LYS A 114 18.69 -15.32 10.59
N TYR A 115 17.58 -14.64 10.36
CA TYR A 115 16.38 -15.25 9.82
C TYR A 115 16.31 -15.01 8.31
N ASP A 116 16.87 -15.95 7.55
CA ASP A 116 17.03 -15.83 6.09
C ASP A 116 15.78 -16.23 5.29
N ALA A 117 14.94 -17.13 5.82
CA ALA A 117 13.76 -17.66 5.14
C ALA A 117 12.80 -16.58 4.58
N PRO A 118 12.55 -15.44 5.26
CA PRO A 118 11.72 -14.37 4.73
C PRO A 118 12.26 -13.72 3.44
N LEU A 119 13.57 -13.79 3.15
CA LEU A 119 14.15 -13.19 1.93
C LEU A 119 13.48 -13.71 0.66
N PHE A 120 13.15 -15.00 0.63
CA PHE A 120 12.48 -15.62 -0.52
C PHE A 120 11.11 -14.97 -0.78
N LEU A 121 10.22 -14.96 0.22
CA LEU A 121 8.90 -14.34 0.08
C LEU A 121 9.00 -12.84 -0.18
N GLN A 122 9.93 -12.16 0.48
CA GLN A 122 10.14 -10.72 0.33
C GLN A 122 10.81 -10.35 -1.01
N SER A 123 11.34 -11.31 -1.77
CA SER A 123 11.78 -11.09 -3.15
C SER A 123 10.61 -11.06 -4.14
N LEU A 124 9.47 -11.68 -3.81
CA LEU A 124 8.32 -11.86 -4.71
C LEU A 124 7.12 -10.97 -4.35
N MET A 125 6.77 -10.92 -3.08
CA MET A 125 5.56 -10.25 -2.59
C MET A 125 5.52 -8.75 -2.88
N PRO A 126 6.63 -7.99 -2.75
CA PRO A 126 6.63 -6.57 -3.09
C PRO A 126 6.31 -6.30 -4.57
N LEU A 127 6.72 -7.18 -5.48
CA LEU A 127 6.40 -7.05 -6.92
C LEU A 127 4.90 -7.20 -7.15
N LYS A 128 4.27 -8.20 -6.51
CA LYS A 128 2.80 -8.35 -6.51
C LYS A 128 2.11 -7.12 -5.93
N ALA A 129 2.62 -6.58 -4.82
CA ALA A 129 2.04 -5.41 -4.17
C ALA A 129 2.09 -4.17 -5.08
N VAL A 130 3.16 -3.98 -5.85
CA VAL A 130 3.25 -2.90 -6.86
C VAL A 130 2.22 -3.10 -7.97
N TYR A 131 2.07 -4.32 -8.49
CA TYR A 131 1.08 -4.62 -9.54
C TYR A 131 -0.37 -4.39 -9.07
N GLU A 132 -0.67 -4.73 -7.81
CA GLU A 132 -1.98 -4.54 -7.21
C GLU A 132 -2.23 -3.11 -6.70
N ASN A 133 -1.19 -2.26 -6.71
CA ASN A 133 -1.29 -0.91 -6.20
C ASN A 133 -2.16 -0.04 -7.11
N LYS A 134 -3.18 0.60 -6.51
CA LYS A 134 -4.22 1.35 -7.23
C LYS A 134 -3.66 2.55 -8.01
N VAL A 135 -2.68 3.29 -7.45
CA VAL A 135 -2.08 4.43 -8.17
C VAL A 135 -1.18 3.97 -9.31
N VAL A 136 -0.49 2.84 -9.16
CA VAL A 136 0.31 2.23 -10.23
C VAL A 136 -0.60 1.77 -11.37
N GLN A 137 -1.71 1.11 -11.06
CA GLN A 137 -2.69 0.68 -12.06
C GLN A 137 -3.23 1.87 -12.89
N ILE A 138 -3.55 2.99 -12.23
CA ILE A 138 -4.11 4.15 -12.94
C ILE A 138 -3.06 4.91 -13.76
N HIS A 139 -1.88 5.17 -13.20
CA HIS A 139 -0.91 6.09 -13.82
C HIS A 139 0.18 5.40 -14.65
N VAL A 140 0.46 4.13 -14.37
CA VAL A 140 1.47 3.35 -15.11
C VAL A 140 0.81 2.35 -16.05
N LEU A 141 -0.19 1.60 -15.58
CA LEU A 141 -0.90 0.61 -16.42
C LEU A 141 -2.07 1.20 -17.21
N GLY A 142 -2.44 2.45 -16.97
CA GLY A 142 -3.48 3.16 -17.74
C GLY A 142 -4.91 2.71 -17.43
N SER A 143 -5.14 1.98 -16.35
CA SER A 143 -6.47 1.52 -15.97
C SER A 143 -7.41 2.70 -15.66
N PRO A 144 -8.69 2.64 -16.09
CA PRO A 144 -9.65 3.69 -15.79
C PRO A 144 -9.94 3.76 -14.29
N ALA A 145 -10.11 4.97 -13.76
CA ALA A 145 -10.38 5.23 -12.34
C ALA A 145 -11.85 4.98 -11.97
N THR A 146 -12.34 3.77 -12.26
CA THR A 146 -13.71 3.31 -12.06
C THR A 146 -13.75 2.06 -11.19
N GLY A 147 -14.90 1.73 -10.60
CA GLY A 147 -15.04 0.58 -9.71
C GLY A 147 -14.08 0.66 -8.52
N ASP A 148 -13.23 -0.36 -8.34
CA ASP A 148 -12.24 -0.43 -7.25
C ASP A 148 -11.06 0.55 -7.40
N LEU A 149 -10.93 1.19 -8.57
CA LEU A 149 -9.95 2.25 -8.84
C LEU A 149 -10.55 3.65 -8.72
N LYS A 150 -11.81 3.75 -8.30
CA LYS A 150 -12.43 5.04 -8.00
C LYS A 150 -11.82 5.61 -6.71
N ARG A 151 -11.46 6.90 -6.75
CA ARG A 151 -10.95 7.64 -5.60
C ARG A 151 -12.10 8.14 -4.72
N PRO A 152 -11.91 8.25 -3.40
CA PRO A 152 -10.81 7.69 -2.61
C PRO A 152 -10.81 6.15 -2.67
N PHE A 153 -9.62 5.55 -2.72
CA PHE A 153 -9.48 4.09 -2.78
C PHE A 153 -10.01 3.45 -1.50
N LYS A 154 -10.65 2.29 -1.66
CA LYS A 154 -11.04 1.45 -0.53
C LYS A 154 -9.80 0.94 0.19
N THR A 155 -9.71 1.20 1.48
CA THR A 155 -8.68 0.62 2.34
C THR A 155 -9.22 -0.64 2.99
N GLY A 156 -8.61 -1.78 2.67
CA GLY A 156 -8.87 -3.02 3.39
C GLY A 156 -8.48 -2.83 4.85
N GLY A 157 -9.44 -2.93 5.77
CA GLY A 157 -9.16 -2.76 7.18
C GLY A 157 -8.57 -4.01 7.82
N PHE A 158 -8.11 -3.83 9.06
CA PHE A 158 -7.61 -4.90 9.90
C PHE A 158 -8.72 -5.94 10.14
N MET A 159 -8.42 -7.23 10.00
CA MET A 159 -9.38 -8.33 10.16
C MET A 159 -10.56 -8.38 9.16
N GLY A 160 -10.37 -7.85 7.93
CA GLY A 160 -11.36 -8.00 6.86
C GLY A 160 -12.57 -7.06 6.95
N ALA A 161 -12.66 -6.22 7.97
CA ALA A 161 -13.60 -5.11 8.00
C ALA A 161 -13.13 -4.01 7.03
N SER A 162 -13.90 -3.68 5.99
CA SER A 162 -13.53 -2.59 5.08
C SER A 162 -13.75 -1.25 5.80
N MET A 163 -12.69 -0.46 5.97
CA MET A 163 -12.80 0.91 6.47
C MET A 163 -12.88 1.84 5.26
N ASP A 164 -14.03 1.84 4.61
CA ASP A 164 -14.25 2.64 3.40
C ASP A 164 -14.49 4.11 3.76
N ALA A 165 -13.79 5.01 3.06
CA ALA A 165 -14.05 6.44 3.16
C ALA A 165 -15.46 6.76 2.65
N LYS A 166 -16.18 7.64 3.34
CA LYS A 166 -17.53 8.06 2.93
C LYS A 166 -17.44 9.24 1.97
N THR A 167 -18.18 9.15 0.85
CA THR A 167 -18.17 10.17 -0.22
C THR A 167 -19.54 10.77 -0.51
N ASP A 168 -20.59 10.35 0.20
CA ASP A 168 -21.94 10.85 -0.03
C ASP A 168 -22.11 12.28 0.51
N ALA A 169 -22.94 13.06 -0.19
CA ALA A 169 -23.16 14.48 0.11
C ALA A 169 -23.71 14.72 1.53
N LYS A 170 -24.44 13.75 2.09
CA LYS A 170 -24.97 13.82 3.45
C LYS A 170 -23.86 13.71 4.48
N SER A 171 -23.01 12.68 4.37
CA SER A 171 -21.84 12.50 5.25
C SER A 171 -20.86 13.67 5.18
N ILE A 172 -20.67 14.25 3.99
CA ILE A 172 -19.84 15.45 3.81
C ILE A 172 -20.45 16.65 4.56
N LYS A 173 -21.75 16.94 4.38
CA LYS A 173 -22.43 18.06 5.07
C LYS A 173 -22.44 17.90 6.59
N GLU A 174 -22.68 16.69 7.09
CA GLU A 174 -22.66 16.40 8.53
C GLU A 174 -21.26 16.62 9.13
N ALA A 175 -20.21 16.21 8.40
CA ALA A 175 -18.81 16.47 8.81
C ALA A 175 -18.46 17.96 8.76
N GLU A 176 -18.92 18.70 7.74
CA GLU A 176 -18.77 20.16 7.65
C GLU A 176 -19.41 20.88 8.86
N GLN A 177 -20.64 20.52 9.22
CA GLN A 177 -21.34 21.10 10.38
C GLN A 177 -20.67 20.76 11.71
N ALA A 178 -20.16 19.54 11.86
CA ALA A 178 -19.45 19.12 13.08
C ALA A 178 -18.11 19.85 13.25
N LYS A 179 -17.41 20.17 12.15
CA LYS A 179 -16.16 20.95 12.19
C LYS A 179 -16.42 22.39 12.66
N VAL A 180 -17.44 23.05 12.11
CA VAL A 180 -17.81 24.43 12.49
C VAL A 180 -18.18 24.54 13.98
N LYS A 181 -18.87 23.55 14.53
CA LYS A 181 -19.22 23.51 15.97
C LYS A 181 -18.01 23.31 16.91
N LYS A 182 -16.91 22.73 16.43
CA LYS A 182 -15.67 22.57 17.22
C LYS A 182 -14.78 23.82 17.19
N GLU A 183 -14.98 24.70 16.20
CA GLU A 183 -14.21 25.95 16.02
C GLU A 183 -14.88 27.17 16.70
N GLN A 184 -16.05 26.98 17.32
CA GLN A 184 -16.76 27.95 18.19
C GLN A 184 -16.58 27.58 19.66
#